data_AF-A0A437H268-F1
#
_entry.id   AF-A0A437H268-F1
#
_cell.length_a   1.000
_cell.length_b   1.000
_cell.length_c   1.000
_cell.angle_alpha   90.00
_cell.angle_beta   90.00
_cell.angle_gamma   90.00
#
_symmetry.space_group_name_H-M   'P 1'
#
loop_
_entity.id
_entity.type
_entity.pdbx_description
1 polymer ?
#
loop_
_entity_poly.entity_id
_entity_poly.type
_entity_poly.pdbx_seq_one_letter_code
_entity_poly.pdbx_strand_id
1 'polypeptide(L)'
;MREAAINWFSGTAISRLNNPKTDKIIVVAQRLHMEDLPGHLLASGGWHELCLPLVAWRDQMIPVSKVGTSRYETGEIFHPARFSEDNIASLRSEMGERDFEAQYNQRPLPPGGALFKAQWLQRYDKPPERHQVEGIFQSWDTAYSTDETNDYSACTTWALSGKRCYLLDVFRQRLEFPDLEKAIYRLREEWKADLVIVENAGSGQSVAQNIRNKPHSLWLQPLLPAGSKQDRASQQSPKFERGEF
;
A
#
# COMPACT_ATOMS: atom_id res chain seq x y z
N MET A 1 -0.90 -5.35 -19.40
CA MET A 1 -0.98 -4.14 -20.26
C MET A 1 0.24 -3.22 -20.08
N ARG A 2 0.69 -2.91 -18.86
CA ARG A 2 1.90 -2.10 -18.59
C ARG A 2 3.19 -2.69 -19.19
N GLU A 3 3.49 -3.95 -18.86
CA GLU A 3 4.67 -4.66 -19.41
C GLU A 3 4.64 -4.75 -20.93
N ALA A 4 3.46 -4.94 -21.53
CA ALA A 4 3.32 -4.99 -22.98
C ALA A 4 3.71 -3.65 -23.63
N ALA A 5 3.31 -2.51 -23.05
CA ALA A 5 3.70 -1.19 -23.54
C ALA A 5 5.20 -0.94 -23.39
N ILE A 6 5.80 -1.33 -22.26
CA ILE A 6 7.24 -1.23 -22.02
C ILE A 6 8.02 -2.10 -23.02
N ASN A 7 7.64 -3.37 -23.15
CA ASN A 7 8.30 -4.32 -24.06
C ASN A 7 8.19 -3.86 -25.52
N TRP A 8 7.02 -3.37 -25.93
CA TRP A 8 6.84 -2.82 -27.27
C TRP A 8 7.71 -1.58 -27.49
N PHE A 9 7.76 -0.66 -26.53
CA PHE A 9 8.57 0.56 -26.64
C PHE A 9 10.06 0.22 -26.77
N SER A 10 10.58 -0.59 -25.84
CA SER A 10 11.99 -0.95 -25.79
C SER A 10 12.43 -1.84 -26.96
N GLY A 11 11.60 -2.78 -27.39
CA GLY A 11 11.93 -3.73 -28.46
C GLY A 11 11.64 -3.22 -29.88
N THR A 12 10.62 -2.38 -30.06
CA THR A 12 10.11 -2.02 -31.39
C THR A 12 10.17 -0.52 -31.67
N ALA A 13 9.77 0.34 -30.75
CA ALA A 13 9.68 1.77 -31.04
C ALA A 13 11.09 2.41 -31.17
N ILE A 14 12.00 2.09 -30.24
CA ILE A 14 13.36 2.63 -30.26
C ILE A 14 14.14 2.16 -31.49
N SER A 15 13.97 0.91 -31.92
CA SER A 15 14.71 0.33 -33.04
C SER A 15 14.28 0.86 -34.42
N ARG A 16 13.18 1.62 -34.49
CA ARG A 16 12.65 2.21 -35.73
C ARG A 16 13.12 3.65 -36.00
N LEU A 17 13.97 4.22 -35.15
CA LEU A 17 14.56 5.52 -35.43
C LEU A 17 15.49 5.43 -36.66
N ASN A 18 15.36 6.36 -37.59
CA ASN A 18 16.15 6.37 -38.81
C ASN A 18 17.57 6.88 -38.54
N ASN A 19 17.70 7.90 -37.70
CA ASN A 19 18.99 8.43 -37.26
C ASN A 19 19.07 8.50 -35.73
N PRO A 20 19.75 7.55 -35.08
CA PRO A 20 19.84 7.51 -33.62
C PRO A 20 20.59 8.71 -33.01
N LYS A 21 21.31 9.52 -33.80
CA LYS A 21 22.03 10.71 -33.30
C LYS A 21 21.15 11.96 -33.22
N THR A 22 20.17 12.10 -34.11
CA THR A 22 19.41 13.34 -34.27
C THR A 22 17.94 13.18 -33.94
N ASP A 23 17.38 12.00 -34.15
CA ASP A 23 15.96 11.76 -33.96
C ASP A 23 15.60 11.90 -32.48
N LYS A 24 14.41 12.43 -32.22
CA LYS A 24 13.88 12.67 -30.88
C LYS A 24 12.60 11.87 -30.71
N ILE A 25 12.41 11.32 -29.52
CA ILE A 25 11.16 10.68 -29.12
C ILE A 25 10.49 11.59 -28.09
N ILE A 26 9.20 11.85 -28.28
CA ILE A 26 8.35 12.52 -27.31
C ILE A 26 7.29 11.51 -26.87
N VAL A 27 7.23 11.26 -25.57
CA VAL A 27 6.20 10.39 -24.97
C VAL A 27 5.19 11.29 -24.26
N VAL A 28 3.95 11.29 -24.75
CA VAL A 28 2.82 11.97 -24.10
C VAL A 28 1.94 10.90 -23.48
N ALA A 29 1.82 10.93 -22.16
CA ALA A 29 1.07 9.93 -21.41
C ALA A 29 0.51 10.54 -20.13
N GLN A 30 -0.59 9.96 -19.66
CA GLN A 30 -1.09 10.16 -18.31
C GLN A 30 -0.44 9.14 -17.38
N ARG A 31 0.00 9.57 -16.19
CA ARG A 31 0.55 8.67 -15.18
C ARG A 31 -0.58 7.87 -14.52
N LEU A 32 -0.38 6.56 -14.44
CA LEU A 32 -1.33 5.64 -13.80
C LEU A 32 -0.67 4.80 -12.70
N HIS A 33 0.67 4.63 -12.76
CA HIS A 33 1.42 3.82 -11.81
C HIS A 33 2.88 4.26 -11.77
N MET A 34 3.62 3.95 -10.70
CA MET A 34 5.07 4.23 -10.66
C MET A 34 5.86 3.47 -11.74
N GLU A 35 5.35 2.31 -12.14
CA GLU A 35 5.94 1.40 -13.14
C GLU A 35 5.21 1.46 -14.49
N ASP A 36 4.53 2.56 -14.78
CA ASP A 36 4.07 2.81 -16.15
C ASP A 36 5.25 3.13 -17.08
N LEU A 37 4.98 3.24 -18.39
CA LEU A 37 6.02 3.53 -19.37
C LEU A 37 6.82 4.81 -19.02
N PRO A 38 6.19 5.96 -18.71
CA PRO A 38 6.93 7.14 -18.26
C PRO A 38 7.80 6.86 -17.03
N GLY A 39 7.26 6.18 -16.01
CA GLY A 39 8.03 5.81 -14.82
C GLY A 39 9.27 4.96 -15.15
N HIS A 40 9.13 4.00 -16.05
CA HIS A 40 10.24 3.16 -16.52
C HIS A 40 11.29 3.96 -17.30
N LEU A 41 10.88 4.89 -18.16
CA LEU A 41 11.79 5.75 -18.94
C LEU A 41 12.56 6.72 -18.05
N LEU A 42 11.88 7.32 -17.07
CA LEU A 42 12.51 8.21 -16.10
C LEU A 42 13.53 7.47 -15.23
N ALA A 43 13.21 6.26 -14.77
CA ALA A 43 14.13 5.43 -14.00
C ALA A 43 15.36 4.98 -14.80
N SER A 44 15.19 4.75 -16.10
CA SER A 44 16.27 4.36 -17.02
C SER A 44 17.24 5.51 -17.34
N GLY A 45 16.83 6.75 -17.08
CA GLY A 45 17.63 7.97 -17.34
C GLY A 45 17.66 8.38 -18.81
N GLY A 46 18.21 9.58 -19.08
CA GLY A 46 18.33 10.13 -20.45
C GLY A 46 17.05 10.79 -21.01
N TRP A 47 15.99 10.87 -20.20
CA TRP A 47 14.72 11.52 -20.56
C TRP A 47 14.56 12.84 -19.82
N HIS A 48 13.95 13.82 -20.49
CA HIS A 48 13.54 15.07 -19.88
C HIS A 48 12.04 15.02 -19.55
N GLU A 49 11.69 15.25 -18.29
CA GLU A 49 10.30 15.25 -17.84
C GLU A 49 9.70 16.66 -17.94
N LEU A 50 8.55 16.75 -18.62
CA LEU A 50 7.64 17.89 -18.52
C LEU A 50 6.34 17.40 -17.86
N CYS A 51 6.13 17.81 -16.61
CA CYS A 51 4.97 17.40 -15.82
C CYS A 51 3.97 18.54 -15.66
N LEU A 52 2.70 18.27 -15.96
CA LEU A 52 1.59 19.24 -15.91
C LEU A 52 0.51 18.73 -14.95
N PRO A 53 0.63 18.96 -13.63
CA PRO A 53 -0.42 18.59 -12.69
C PRO A 53 -1.67 19.44 -12.85
N LEU A 54 -2.81 18.94 -12.37
CA LEU A 54 -3.99 19.76 -12.19
C LEU A 54 -3.80 20.81 -11.07
N VAL A 55 -3.21 20.40 -9.95
CA VAL A 55 -2.86 21.28 -8.81
C VAL A 55 -1.36 21.21 -8.56
N ALA A 56 -0.70 22.37 -8.57
CA ALA A 56 0.74 22.46 -8.32
C ALA A 56 1.09 21.96 -6.91
N TRP A 57 1.89 20.90 -6.79
CA TRP A 57 2.35 20.41 -5.48
C TRP A 57 3.63 21.10 -4.98
N ARG A 58 4.25 21.92 -5.84
CA ARG A 58 5.42 22.75 -5.57
C ARG A 58 5.42 23.94 -6.54
N ASP A 59 6.18 24.95 -6.18
CA ASP A 59 6.50 26.04 -7.08
C ASP A 59 7.21 25.51 -8.33
N GLN A 60 6.72 25.90 -9.51
CA GLN A 60 7.23 25.39 -10.77
C GLN A 60 7.20 26.45 -11.88
N MET A 61 8.24 26.42 -12.71
CA MET A 61 8.40 27.27 -13.88
C MET A 61 8.30 26.39 -15.12
N ILE A 62 7.29 26.63 -15.94
CA ILE A 62 6.98 25.77 -17.09
C ILE A 62 7.19 26.54 -18.39
N PRO A 63 8.08 26.08 -19.28
CA PRO A 63 8.26 26.70 -20.58
C PRO A 63 7.01 26.45 -21.44
N VAL A 64 6.31 27.53 -21.80
CA VAL A 64 5.10 27.49 -22.66
C VAL A 64 5.40 27.88 -24.10
N SER A 65 6.56 28.49 -24.35
CA SER A 65 7.06 28.78 -25.70
C SER A 65 8.59 28.92 -25.70
N LYS A 66 9.19 29.24 -26.86
CA LYS A 66 10.65 29.46 -26.98
C LYS A 66 11.19 30.58 -26.09
N VAL A 67 10.34 31.53 -25.70
CA VAL A 67 10.73 32.74 -24.95
C VAL A 67 9.86 32.98 -23.71
N GLY A 68 8.85 32.14 -23.48
CA GLY A 68 7.84 32.35 -22.46
C GLY A 68 7.80 31.21 -21.45
N THR A 69 7.75 31.57 -20.18
CA THR A 69 7.65 30.65 -19.05
C THR A 69 6.51 31.10 -18.15
N SER A 70 5.63 30.16 -17.78
CA SER A 70 4.59 30.39 -16.79
C SER A 70 5.07 29.94 -15.42
N ARG A 71 4.82 30.74 -14.40
CA ARG A 71 5.05 30.39 -13.00
C ARG A 71 3.75 29.88 -12.40
N TYR A 72 3.84 28.80 -11.64
CA TYR A 72 2.76 28.31 -10.79
C TYR A 72 3.27 28.17 -9.36
N GLU A 73 2.53 28.71 -8.41
CA GLU A 73 2.82 28.55 -6.98
C GLU A 73 2.17 27.29 -6.42
N THR A 74 2.71 26.79 -5.31
CA THR A 74 2.15 25.62 -4.63
C THR A 74 0.66 25.83 -4.30
N GLY A 75 -0.19 24.89 -4.71
CA GLY A 75 -1.65 24.94 -4.57
C GLY A 75 -2.41 25.54 -5.76
N GLU A 76 -1.71 26.15 -6.71
CA GLU A 76 -2.34 26.79 -7.87
C GLU A 76 -2.92 25.77 -8.85
N ILE A 77 -4.12 26.05 -9.36
CA ILE A 77 -4.82 25.22 -10.34
C ILE A 77 -4.32 25.58 -11.74
N PHE A 78 -3.88 24.59 -12.51
CA PHE A 78 -3.32 24.80 -13.85
C PHE A 78 -4.36 25.22 -14.89
N HIS A 79 -5.60 24.79 -14.69
CA HIS A 79 -6.69 25.06 -15.62
C HIS A 79 -7.94 25.58 -14.90
N PRO A 80 -7.86 26.77 -14.27
CA PRO A 80 -8.93 27.28 -13.41
C PRO A 80 -10.23 27.57 -14.18
N ALA A 81 -10.14 27.80 -15.49
CA ALA A 81 -11.30 27.95 -16.37
C ALA A 81 -12.11 26.65 -16.56
N ARG A 82 -11.54 25.49 -16.21
CA ARG A 82 -12.19 24.17 -16.37
C ARG A 82 -12.46 23.49 -15.03
N PHE A 83 -11.63 23.76 -14.02
CA PHE A 83 -11.73 23.14 -12.71
C PHE A 83 -11.81 24.20 -11.62
N SER A 84 -12.90 24.19 -10.87
CA SER A 84 -13.03 24.91 -9.60
C SER A 84 -12.47 24.07 -8.45
N GLU A 85 -12.16 24.72 -7.33
CA GLU A 85 -11.75 24.03 -6.10
C GLU A 85 -12.78 22.98 -5.64
N ASP A 86 -14.08 23.32 -5.68
CA ASP A 86 -15.16 22.41 -5.30
C ASP A 86 -15.23 21.18 -6.21
N ASN A 87 -15.03 21.36 -7.53
CA ASN A 87 -14.99 20.24 -8.45
C ASN A 87 -13.77 19.35 -8.21
N ILE A 88 -12.62 19.95 -7.89
CA ILE A 88 -11.40 19.20 -7.55
C ILE A 88 -11.59 18.39 -6.28
N ALA A 89 -12.17 18.99 -5.24
CA ALA A 89 -12.47 18.30 -3.98
C ALA A 89 -13.42 17.12 -4.21
N SER A 90 -14.47 17.32 -5.01
CA SER A 90 -15.43 16.27 -5.36
C SER A 90 -14.75 15.13 -6.14
N LEU A 91 -13.98 15.46 -7.20
CA LEU A 91 -13.21 14.49 -7.99
C LEU A 91 -12.25 13.67 -7.13
N ARG A 92 -11.52 14.35 -6.22
CA ARG A 92 -10.57 13.72 -5.29
C ARG A 92 -11.29 12.76 -4.34
N SER A 93 -12.47 13.12 -3.84
CA SER A 93 -13.27 12.26 -2.97
C SER A 93 -13.88 11.06 -3.70
N GLU A 94 -14.34 11.22 -4.95
CA GLU A 94 -14.99 10.15 -5.72
C GLU A 94 -13.99 9.10 -6.21
N MET A 95 -12.83 9.53 -6.70
CA MET A 95 -11.80 8.64 -7.25
C MET A 95 -10.85 8.09 -6.19
N GLY A 96 -10.74 8.79 -5.06
CA GLY A 96 -9.74 8.52 -4.03
C GLY A 96 -8.41 9.22 -4.31
N GLU A 97 -7.75 9.62 -3.23
CA GLU A 97 -6.50 10.40 -3.23
C GLU A 97 -5.42 9.82 -4.15
N ARG A 98 -5.22 8.50 -4.10
CA ARG A 98 -4.15 7.83 -4.85
C ARG A 98 -4.34 7.95 -6.36
N ASP A 99 -5.57 7.70 -6.81
CA ASP A 99 -5.89 7.73 -8.23
C ASP A 99 -5.98 9.17 -8.72
N PHE A 100 -6.42 10.10 -7.87
CA PHE A 100 -6.35 11.54 -8.16
C PHE A 100 -4.90 12.02 -8.32
N GLU A 101 -4.01 11.70 -7.39
CA GLU A 101 -2.61 12.10 -7.45
C GLU A 101 -1.90 11.51 -8.67
N ALA A 102 -2.18 10.25 -9.02
CA ALA A 102 -1.65 9.64 -10.24
C ALA A 102 -2.21 10.30 -11.51
N GLN A 103 -3.54 10.32 -11.65
CA GLN A 103 -4.21 10.66 -12.91
C GLN A 103 -4.28 12.15 -13.20
N TYR A 104 -4.47 12.99 -12.18
CA TYR A 104 -4.64 14.43 -12.34
C TYR A 104 -3.36 15.19 -12.02
N ASN A 105 -2.64 14.81 -10.95
CA ASN A 105 -1.39 15.49 -10.59
C ASN A 105 -0.14 14.85 -11.21
N GLN A 106 -0.29 13.80 -12.03
CA GLN A 106 0.82 13.08 -12.68
C GLN A 106 1.88 12.57 -11.68
N ARG A 107 1.45 12.29 -10.44
CA ARG A 107 2.32 11.91 -9.32
C ARG A 107 1.82 10.59 -8.73
N PRO A 108 2.03 9.46 -9.42
CA PRO A 108 1.66 8.17 -8.88
C PRO A 108 2.42 7.95 -7.57
N LEU A 109 1.70 7.62 -6.51
CA LEU A 109 2.32 7.33 -5.22
C LEU A 109 2.95 5.93 -5.29
N PRO A 110 4.15 5.72 -4.70
CA PRO A 110 4.74 4.41 -4.64
C PRO A 110 3.82 3.44 -3.90
N PRO A 111 3.81 2.14 -4.27
CA PRO A 111 3.17 1.12 -3.47
C PRO A 111 3.76 1.18 -2.05
N GLY A 112 2.98 1.68 -1.07
CA GLY A 112 3.44 1.88 0.31
C GLY A 112 3.75 3.32 0.74
N GLY A 113 3.77 4.31 -0.17
CA GLY A 113 3.91 5.71 0.18
C GLY A 113 2.62 6.30 0.73
N ALA A 114 2.47 6.30 2.06
CA ALA A 114 1.33 6.84 2.82
C ALA A 114 -0.03 6.16 2.57
N LEU A 115 -0.06 4.82 2.47
CA LEU A 115 -1.32 4.03 2.47
C LEU A 115 -2.21 4.30 3.68
N PHE A 116 -1.61 4.67 4.82
CA PHE A 116 -2.30 5.09 6.02
C PHE A 116 -1.72 6.42 6.48
N LYS A 117 -2.57 7.44 6.66
CA LYS A 117 -2.17 8.71 7.29
C LYS A 117 -2.21 8.53 8.81
N ALA A 118 -1.22 9.06 9.53
CA ALA A 118 -1.17 8.96 10.99
C ALA A 118 -2.44 9.53 11.66
N GLN A 119 -3.05 10.57 11.08
CA GLN A 119 -4.31 11.16 11.56
C GLN A 119 -5.52 10.22 11.42
N TRP A 120 -5.46 9.19 10.57
CA TRP A 120 -6.51 8.17 10.47
C TRP A 120 -6.43 7.16 11.61
N LEU A 121 -5.27 7.01 12.24
CA LEU A 121 -5.05 6.09 13.35
C LEU A 121 -5.54 6.72 14.65
N GLN A 122 -6.77 6.39 15.03
CA GLN A 122 -7.32 6.78 16.32
C GLN A 122 -6.53 6.13 17.46
N ARG A 123 -6.15 6.94 18.46
CA ARG A 123 -5.54 6.48 19.69
C ARG A 123 -6.60 6.39 20.77
N TYR A 124 -6.42 5.47 21.71
CA TYR A 124 -7.28 5.31 22.86
C TYR A 124 -6.42 5.20 24.13
N ASP A 125 -6.91 5.74 25.24
CA ASP A 125 -6.20 5.67 26.53
C ASP A 125 -6.61 4.46 27.37
N LYS A 126 -7.85 4.00 27.19
CA LYS A 126 -8.42 2.87 27.92
C LYS A 126 -9.02 1.86 26.94
N PRO A 127 -8.68 0.57 27.05
CA PRO A 127 -9.30 -0.46 26.23
C PRO A 127 -10.79 -0.62 26.58
N PRO A 128 -11.61 -1.23 25.70
CA PRO A 128 -13.00 -1.52 25.99
C PRO A 128 -13.12 -2.41 27.23
N GLU A 129 -14.17 -2.21 28.02
CA GLU A 129 -14.45 -3.08 29.16
C GLU A 129 -14.83 -4.48 28.69
N ARG A 130 -14.60 -5.50 29.53
CA ARG A 130 -14.83 -6.91 29.17
C ARG A 130 -16.26 -7.19 28.68
N HIS A 131 -17.25 -6.47 29.20
CA HIS A 131 -18.65 -6.63 28.80
C HIS A 131 -18.97 -6.04 27.42
N GLN A 132 -18.07 -5.22 26.88
CA GLN A 132 -18.18 -4.58 25.56
C GLN A 132 -17.41 -5.34 24.48
N VAL A 133 -16.57 -6.30 24.86
CA VAL A 133 -15.76 -7.10 23.94
C VAL A 133 -16.59 -8.27 23.43
N GLU A 134 -16.83 -8.28 22.12
CA GLU A 134 -17.58 -9.32 21.42
C GLU A 134 -16.69 -10.51 21.01
N GLY A 135 -15.39 -10.28 20.87
CA GLY A 135 -14.41 -11.33 20.59
C GLY A 135 -12.98 -10.79 20.53
N ILE A 136 -12.01 -11.70 20.71
CA ILE A 136 -10.58 -11.41 20.65
C ILE A 136 -9.95 -12.21 19.52
N PHE A 137 -9.23 -11.52 18.65
CA PHE A 137 -8.65 -12.07 17.43
C PHE A 137 -7.15 -11.79 17.39
N GLN A 138 -6.37 -12.75 16.92
CA GLN A 138 -4.92 -12.58 16.74
C GLN A 138 -4.55 -12.73 15.27
N SER A 139 -3.67 -11.87 14.78
CA SER A 139 -3.11 -11.97 13.43
C SER A 139 -1.59 -12.09 13.51
N TRP A 140 -1.08 -13.20 12.98
CA TRP A 140 0.33 -13.55 12.96
C TRP A 140 0.95 -13.36 11.58
N ASP A 141 2.01 -12.56 11.52
CA ASP A 141 2.97 -12.51 10.39
C ASP A 141 4.20 -13.33 10.82
N THR A 142 4.37 -14.49 10.22
CA THR A 142 5.40 -15.45 10.60
C THR A 142 6.58 -15.36 9.64
N ALA A 143 7.77 -15.15 10.19
CA ALA A 143 9.01 -15.18 9.41
C ALA A 143 9.41 -16.60 9.00
N TYR A 144 9.91 -16.75 7.79
CA TYR A 144 10.58 -17.97 7.34
C TYR A 144 12.08 -17.72 7.27
N SER A 145 12.85 -18.32 8.17
CA SER A 145 14.31 -18.36 8.04
C SER A 145 14.82 -19.72 8.48
N THR A 146 15.75 -20.26 7.70
CA THR A 146 16.61 -21.41 8.05
C THR A 146 18.04 -20.96 8.34
N ASP A 147 18.30 -19.64 8.29
CA ASP A 147 19.63 -19.04 8.45
C ASP A 147 19.75 -18.32 9.81
N GLU A 148 20.99 -18.23 10.32
CA GLU A 148 21.36 -17.73 11.66
C GLU A 148 20.89 -16.28 11.99
N THR A 149 20.33 -15.56 11.01
CA THR A 149 19.69 -14.26 11.20
C THR A 149 18.18 -14.36 11.01
N ASN A 150 17.48 -14.95 11.99
CA ASN A 150 16.03 -15.08 11.92
C ASN A 150 15.33 -13.72 11.76
N ASP A 151 14.43 -13.65 10.78
CA ASP A 151 13.47 -12.57 10.66
C ASP A 151 12.48 -12.58 11.84
N TYR A 152 11.89 -11.43 12.13
CA TYR A 152 10.95 -11.31 13.24
C TYR A 152 9.60 -11.92 12.89
N SER A 153 9.08 -12.75 13.79
CA SER A 153 7.65 -13.07 13.81
C SER A 153 6.92 -12.03 14.66
N ALA A 154 5.74 -11.62 14.20
CA ALA A 154 4.91 -10.65 14.90
C ALA A 154 3.48 -11.15 15.07
N CYS A 155 2.86 -10.80 16.19
CA CYS A 155 1.45 -11.03 16.47
C CYS A 155 0.81 -9.72 16.91
N THR A 156 -0.36 -9.42 16.34
CA THR A 156 -1.21 -8.32 16.81
C THR A 156 -2.49 -8.91 17.41
N THR A 157 -2.84 -8.48 18.62
CA THR A 157 -4.03 -8.92 19.34
C THR A 157 -5.08 -7.81 19.31
N TRP A 158 -6.29 -8.15 18.85
CA TRP A 158 -7.37 -7.20 18.63
C TRP A 158 -8.63 -7.60 19.40
N ALA A 159 -9.30 -6.63 20.03
CA ALA A 159 -10.64 -6.79 20.55
C ALA A 159 -11.66 -6.15 19.60
N LEU A 160 -12.72 -6.89 19.27
CA LEU A 160 -13.88 -6.37 18.57
C LEU A 160 -14.89 -5.83 19.59
N SER A 161 -15.32 -4.58 19.42
CA SER A 161 -16.38 -3.99 20.24
C SER A 161 -17.29 -3.13 19.36
N GLY A 162 -18.50 -3.64 19.07
CA GLY A 162 -19.40 -3.08 18.08
C GLY A 162 -18.77 -3.08 16.69
N LYS A 163 -18.63 -1.88 16.11
CA LYS A 163 -18.02 -1.68 14.78
C LYS A 163 -16.54 -1.30 14.81
N ARG A 164 -15.90 -1.35 15.98
CA ARG A 164 -14.52 -0.89 16.19
C ARG A 164 -13.62 -2.03 16.64
N CYS A 165 -12.38 -2.03 16.16
CA CYS A 165 -11.33 -2.93 16.63
C CYS A 165 -10.29 -2.16 17.44
N TYR A 166 -9.93 -2.71 18.59
CA TYR A 166 -8.96 -2.14 19.51
C TYR A 166 -7.71 -3.02 19.52
N LEU A 167 -6.58 -2.46 19.12
CA LEU A 167 -5.29 -3.14 19.20
C LEU A 167 -4.85 -3.22 20.68
N LEU A 168 -4.97 -4.40 21.30
CA LEU A 168 -4.67 -4.62 22.71
C LEU A 168 -3.18 -4.86 22.97
N ASP A 169 -2.53 -5.60 22.07
CA ASP A 169 -1.13 -5.99 22.24
C ASP A 169 -0.43 -6.22 20.90
N VAL A 170 0.89 -5.99 20.91
CA VAL A 170 1.79 -6.25 19.78
C VAL A 170 2.99 -7.03 20.29
N PHE A 171 3.01 -8.33 19.97
CA PHE A 171 4.15 -9.18 20.25
C PHE A 171 5.08 -9.24 19.03
N ARG A 172 6.39 -9.14 19.26
CA ARG A 172 7.41 -9.23 18.20
C ARG A 172 8.67 -9.91 18.72
N GLN A 173 9.02 -11.06 18.14
CA GLN A 173 10.22 -11.81 18.53
C GLN A 173 10.78 -12.62 17.35
N ARG A 174 12.10 -12.83 17.34
CA ARG A 174 12.74 -13.80 16.43
C ARG A 174 12.57 -15.19 17.01
N LEU A 175 11.84 -16.05 16.32
CA LEU A 175 11.46 -17.36 16.81
C LEU A 175 11.74 -18.42 15.74
N GLU A 176 12.35 -19.50 16.19
CA GLU A 176 12.41 -20.76 15.43
C GLU A 176 11.05 -21.45 15.46
N PHE A 177 10.83 -22.38 14.53
CA PHE A 177 9.54 -23.06 14.39
C PHE A 177 8.97 -23.66 15.71
N PRO A 178 9.73 -24.39 16.54
CA PRO A 178 9.19 -24.96 17.78
C PRO A 178 8.78 -23.89 18.80
N ASP A 179 9.49 -22.76 18.84
CA ASP A 179 9.21 -21.68 19.78
C ASP A 179 8.10 -20.75 19.27
N LEU A 180 7.92 -20.65 17.95
CA LEU A 180 6.77 -20.01 17.32
C LEU A 180 5.47 -20.72 17.71
N GLU A 181 5.41 -22.05 17.62
CA GLU A 181 4.21 -22.81 18.03
C GLU A 181 3.88 -22.56 19.51
N LYS A 182 4.87 -22.62 20.40
CA LYS A 182 4.69 -22.33 21.83
C LYS A 182 4.19 -20.90 22.06
N ALA A 183 4.73 -19.93 21.34
CA ALA A 183 4.32 -18.52 21.46
C ALA A 183 2.86 -18.32 21.04
N ILE A 184 2.41 -18.99 19.97
CA ILE A 184 1.02 -18.96 19.51
C ILE A 184 0.07 -19.49 20.60
N TYR A 185 0.36 -20.65 21.18
CA TYR A 185 -0.47 -21.18 22.28
C TYR A 185 -0.45 -20.26 23.50
N ARG A 186 0.72 -19.74 23.89
CA ARG A 186 0.86 -18.84 25.04
C ARG A 186 0.02 -17.58 24.88
N LEU A 187 0.19 -16.85 23.77
CA LEU A 187 -0.53 -15.60 23.54
C LEU A 187 -2.03 -15.84 23.36
N ARG A 188 -2.43 -16.97 22.76
CA ARG A 188 -3.84 -17.34 22.70
C ARG A 188 -4.44 -17.52 24.09
N GLU A 189 -3.77 -18.27 24.96
CA GLU A 189 -4.28 -18.56 26.30
C GLU A 189 -4.29 -17.33 27.20
N GLU A 190 -3.25 -16.50 27.11
CA GLU A 190 -3.12 -15.24 27.84
C GLU A 190 -4.27 -14.28 27.53
N TRP A 191 -4.58 -14.09 26.25
CA TRP A 191 -5.62 -13.18 25.79
C TRP A 191 -6.99 -13.85 25.61
N LYS A 192 -7.07 -15.17 25.79
CA LYS A 192 -8.27 -15.98 25.48
C LYS A 192 -8.80 -15.72 24.08
N ALA A 193 -7.91 -15.70 23.08
CA ALA A 193 -8.27 -15.40 21.71
C ALA A 193 -9.22 -16.46 21.13
N ASP A 194 -10.35 -16.00 20.59
CA ASP A 194 -11.38 -16.81 19.95
C ASP A 194 -10.91 -17.34 18.59
N LEU A 195 -10.13 -16.53 17.88
CA LEU A 195 -9.60 -16.85 16.56
C LEU A 195 -8.16 -16.36 16.41
N VAL A 196 -7.30 -17.25 15.93
CA VAL A 196 -5.92 -17.00 15.58
C VAL A 196 -5.76 -17.18 14.08
N ILE A 197 -5.39 -16.10 13.40
CA ILE A 197 -5.16 -16.06 11.97
C ILE A 197 -3.65 -16.09 11.73
N VAL A 198 -3.20 -17.03 10.90
CA VAL A 198 -1.78 -17.16 10.52
C VAL A 198 -1.69 -17.08 9.01
N GLU A 199 -0.77 -16.27 8.47
CA GLU A 199 -0.53 -16.24 7.02
C GLU A 199 -0.03 -17.62 6.56
N ASN A 200 -0.72 -18.21 5.58
CA ASN A 200 -0.41 -19.53 5.06
C ASN A 200 0.73 -19.47 4.03
N ALA A 201 1.89 -19.00 4.48
CA ALA A 201 3.12 -18.90 3.71
C ALA A 201 4.31 -19.22 4.63
N GLY A 202 5.36 -19.86 4.08
CA GLY A 202 6.56 -20.19 4.83
C GLY A 202 6.29 -20.99 6.10
N SER A 203 6.76 -20.50 7.24
CA SER A 203 6.63 -21.17 8.56
C SER A 203 5.18 -21.23 9.06
N GLY A 204 4.33 -20.29 8.63
CA GLY A 204 2.91 -20.28 8.96
C GLY A 204 2.14 -21.49 8.40
N GLN A 205 2.57 -22.01 7.24
CA GLN A 205 2.01 -23.25 6.69
C GLN A 205 2.33 -24.46 7.57
N SER A 206 3.57 -24.59 8.01
CA SER A 206 4.01 -25.67 8.91
C SER A 206 3.27 -25.60 10.26
N VAL A 207 3.07 -24.40 10.79
CA VAL A 207 2.34 -24.18 12.05
C VAL A 207 0.88 -24.59 11.90
N ALA A 208 0.23 -24.11 10.82
CA ALA A 208 -1.16 -24.42 10.56
C ALA A 208 -1.40 -25.93 10.38
N GLN A 209 -0.49 -26.62 9.69
CA GLN A 209 -0.53 -28.08 9.54
C GLN A 209 -0.37 -28.79 10.89
N ASN A 210 0.63 -28.41 11.70
CA ASN A 210 0.90 -29.09 12.97
C ASN A 210 -0.24 -28.89 13.99
N ILE A 211 -0.81 -27.68 14.03
CA ILE A 211 -1.90 -27.35 14.95
C ILE A 211 -3.22 -27.97 14.48
N ARG A 212 -3.56 -27.92 13.19
CA ARG A 212 -4.81 -28.51 12.67
C ARG A 212 -4.90 -30.02 12.81
N ASN A 213 -3.77 -30.72 12.86
CA ASN A 213 -3.75 -32.17 13.09
C ASN A 213 -4.17 -32.57 14.51
N LYS A 214 -4.30 -31.61 15.44
CA LYS A 214 -4.79 -31.84 16.80
C LYS A 214 -6.32 -31.67 16.86
N PRO A 215 -7.04 -32.46 17.68
CA PRO A 215 -8.47 -32.28 17.89
C PRO A 215 -8.77 -30.92 18.54
N HIS A 216 -9.93 -30.32 18.21
CA HIS A 216 -10.39 -29.00 18.69
C HIS A 216 -9.61 -27.76 18.20
N SER A 217 -8.87 -27.86 17.09
CA SER A 217 -8.07 -26.75 16.53
C SER A 217 -8.82 -25.77 15.61
N LEU A 218 -10.15 -25.64 15.76
CA LEU A 218 -10.97 -24.72 14.95
C LEU A 218 -10.68 -23.24 15.24
N TRP A 219 -10.02 -22.94 16.35
CA TRP A 219 -9.58 -21.60 16.73
C TRP A 219 -8.42 -21.08 15.86
N LEU A 220 -7.77 -21.92 15.05
CA LEU A 220 -6.70 -21.49 14.14
C LEU A 220 -7.15 -21.53 12.67
N GLN A 221 -7.04 -20.38 12.01
CA GLN A 221 -7.38 -20.23 10.61
C GLN A 221 -6.16 -19.80 9.77
N PRO A 222 -5.63 -20.69 8.91
CA PRO A 222 -4.63 -20.29 7.93
C PRO A 222 -5.28 -19.40 6.86
N LEU A 223 -4.68 -18.27 6.56
CA LEU A 223 -5.12 -17.36 5.50
C LEU A 223 -4.14 -17.40 4.33
N LEU A 224 -4.59 -17.84 3.16
CA LEU A 224 -3.81 -17.73 1.93
C LEU A 224 -3.80 -16.27 1.48
N PRO A 225 -2.64 -15.60 1.41
CA PRO A 225 -2.57 -14.23 0.93
C PRO A 225 -2.94 -14.18 -0.55
N ALA A 226 -4.03 -13.50 -0.89
CA ALA A 226 -4.38 -13.19 -2.28
C ALA A 226 -3.85 -11.80 -2.66
N GLY A 227 -3.20 -11.69 -3.82
CA GLY A 227 -2.56 -10.44 -4.28
C GLY A 227 -1.29 -10.07 -3.52
N SER A 228 -0.74 -8.89 -3.79
CA SER A 228 0.43 -8.38 -3.07
C SER A 228 0.07 -7.87 -1.66
N LYS A 229 1.05 -7.77 -0.74
CA LYS A 229 0.84 -7.15 0.59
C LYS A 229 0.27 -5.73 0.44
N GLN A 230 0.69 -5.02 -0.60
CA GLN A 230 0.29 -3.66 -0.95
C GLN A 230 -1.17 -3.59 -1.42
N ASP A 231 -1.62 -4.53 -2.25
CA ASP A 231 -3.02 -4.58 -2.71
C ASP A 231 -3.97 -4.80 -1.53
N ARG A 232 -3.61 -5.71 -0.63
CA ARG A 232 -4.40 -5.99 0.58
C ARG A 232 -4.50 -4.78 1.50
N ALA A 233 -3.39 -4.08 1.73
CA ALA A 233 -3.39 -2.84 2.50
C ALA A 233 -4.23 -1.74 1.84
N SER A 234 -4.13 -1.60 0.50
CA SER A 234 -4.92 -0.64 -0.27
C SER A 234 -6.43 -0.91 -0.22
N GLN A 235 -6.85 -2.18 -0.11
CA GLN A 235 -8.27 -2.52 0.06
C GLN A 235 -8.81 -2.12 1.44
N GLN A 236 -7.95 -2.03 2.46
CA GLN A 236 -8.36 -1.63 3.80
C GLN A 236 -8.25 -0.11 4.04
N SER A 237 -7.43 0.62 3.28
CA SER A 237 -7.23 2.06 3.49
C SER A 237 -8.52 2.90 3.54
N PRO A 238 -9.59 2.64 2.74
CA PRO A 238 -10.82 3.42 2.82
C PRO A 238 -11.55 3.26 4.17
N LYS A 239 -11.41 2.11 4.85
CA LYS A 239 -11.99 1.91 6.19
C LYS A 239 -11.28 2.77 7.23
N PHE A 240 -9.95 2.85 7.15
CA PHE A 240 -9.15 3.69 8.03
C PHE A 240 -9.42 5.17 7.80
N GLU A 241 -9.56 5.59 6.54
CA GLU A 241 -9.93 6.97 6.20
C GLU A 241 -11.30 7.38 6.76
N ARG A 242 -12.27 6.47 6.76
CA ARG A 242 -13.61 6.70 7.33
C ARG A 242 -13.70 6.48 8.85
N GLY A 243 -12.64 6.00 9.50
CA GLY A 243 -12.65 5.66 10.93
C GLY A 243 -13.51 4.42 11.27
N GLU A 244 -13.68 3.52 10.31
CA GLU A 244 -14.49 2.29 10.39
C GLU A 244 -13.61 1.03 10.60
N PHE A 245 -12.66 1.11 11.53
CA PHE A 245 -11.77 -0.01 11.85
C PHE A 245 -11.79 -0.37 13.34
#